data_AF-A0AAW3RKX5-F1
#
_entry.id   AF-A0AAW3RKX5-F1
#
_cell.length_a   1.000
_cell.length_b   1.000
_cell.length_c   1.000
_cell.angle_alpha   90.00
_cell.angle_beta   90.00
_cell.angle_gamma   90.00
#
_symmetry.space_group_name_H-M   'P 1'
#
loop_
_entity.id
_entity.type
_entity.pdbx_description
1 polymer ?
#
loop_
_entity_poly.entity_id
_entity_poly.type
_entity_poly.pdbx_seq_one_letter_code
_entity_poly.pdbx_strand_id
1 'polypeptide(L)'
;MSKQAQFNKHRVAGLLVAMGVVYGDIGTSPLYVMKAIITGQGGMQAVDEKFMLGAVSLVFWTMTLLTTVKYVLIALNADNHGEGGIFSLFALVRHRARWLVIPAMIGGAALLADGALTPAVTVTTAIEGLRDVPAYVQLFGAGQNTIILITLGIITLLFMLQRFGTNTIGKLFGPIMLGWFTFLGVSGFVNLVKDWTILRALNPYYAWLLLISPDEQSGNLDSRERLSGNDRC
;
A
#
# COMPACT_ATOMS: atom_id res chain seq x y z
N MET A 1 -4.98 -28.49 34.46
CA MET A 1 -4.97 -28.29 32.98
C MET A 1 -5.40 -26.88 32.54
N SER A 2 -5.02 -25.78 33.23
CA SER A 2 -5.52 -24.42 32.88
C SER A 2 -4.45 -23.38 32.52
N LYS A 3 -3.17 -23.55 32.91
CA LYS A 3 -2.11 -22.58 32.61
C LYS A 3 -1.57 -22.63 31.18
N GLN A 4 -1.44 -23.83 30.57
CA GLN A 4 -0.94 -23.97 29.18
C GLN A 4 -1.92 -23.40 28.14
N ALA A 5 -3.23 -23.56 28.33
CA ALA A 5 -4.24 -23.02 27.41
C ALA A 5 -4.30 -21.48 27.45
N GLN A 6 -4.14 -20.87 28.63
CA GLN A 6 -4.05 -19.41 28.80
C GLN A 6 -2.76 -18.87 28.13
N PHE A 7 -1.62 -19.53 28.35
CA PHE A 7 -0.34 -19.15 27.70
C PHE A 7 -0.42 -19.20 26.17
N ASN A 8 -1.06 -20.23 25.59
CA ASN A 8 -1.25 -20.34 24.15
C ASN A 8 -2.22 -19.28 23.60
N LYS A 9 -3.29 -18.95 24.33
CA LYS A 9 -4.26 -17.93 23.90
C LYS A 9 -3.63 -16.54 23.80
N HIS A 10 -2.74 -16.18 24.74
CA HIS A 10 -2.00 -14.92 24.69
C HIS A 10 -0.94 -14.89 23.58
N ARG A 11 -0.29 -16.03 23.28
CA ARG A 11 0.66 -16.16 22.17
C ARG A 11 -0.02 -16.02 20.80
N VAL A 12 -1.14 -16.71 20.59
CA VAL A 12 -1.89 -16.66 19.33
C VAL A 12 -2.48 -15.26 19.13
N ALA A 13 -3.05 -14.64 20.17
CA ALA A 13 -3.57 -13.28 20.08
C ALA A 13 -2.46 -12.27 19.76
N GLY A 14 -1.28 -12.39 20.38
CA GLY A 14 -0.13 -11.53 20.07
C GLY A 14 0.38 -11.71 18.64
N LEU A 15 0.43 -12.96 18.15
CA LEU A 15 0.83 -13.26 16.78
C LEU A 15 -0.15 -12.68 15.75
N LEU A 16 -1.46 -12.82 15.99
CA LEU A 16 -2.49 -12.27 15.10
C LEU A 16 -2.44 -10.74 15.04
N VAL A 17 -2.17 -10.08 16.17
CA VAL A 17 -1.98 -8.63 16.21
C VAL A 17 -0.73 -8.21 15.43
N ALA A 18 0.40 -8.88 15.65
CA ALA A 18 1.65 -8.59 14.94
C ALA A 18 1.50 -8.80 13.43
N MET A 19 0.87 -9.90 13.01
CA MET A 19 0.55 -10.17 11.62
C MET A 19 -0.38 -9.12 11.03
N GLY A 20 -1.47 -8.75 11.73
CA GLY A 20 -2.41 -7.75 11.24
C GLY A 20 -1.74 -6.38 11.01
N VAL A 21 -0.84 -5.97 11.89
CA VAL A 21 -0.09 -4.71 11.74
C VAL A 21 0.88 -4.77 10.56
N VAL A 22 1.70 -5.82 10.46
CA VAL A 22 2.71 -5.95 9.40
C VAL A 22 2.07 -6.13 8.02
N TYR A 23 1.09 -7.03 7.91
CA TYR A 23 0.42 -7.26 6.64
C TYR A 23 -0.51 -6.10 6.26
N GLY A 24 -1.07 -5.36 7.21
CA GLY A 24 -1.89 -4.19 6.89
C GLY A 24 -1.11 -3.09 6.19
N ASP A 25 0.11 -2.83 6.64
CA ASP A 25 1.00 -1.87 5.98
C ASP A 25 1.39 -2.34 4.56
N ILE A 26 1.82 -3.59 4.43
CA ILE A 26 2.28 -4.15 3.16
C ILE A 26 1.13 -4.36 2.15
N GLY A 27 -0.05 -4.75 2.62
CA GLY A 27 -1.16 -5.15 1.75
C GLY A 27 -2.01 -3.98 1.23
N THR A 28 -1.97 -2.81 1.89
CA THR A 28 -2.72 -1.63 1.45
C THR A 28 -2.01 -0.86 0.35
N SER A 29 -0.67 -0.89 0.28
CA SER A 29 0.11 -0.18 -0.73
C SER A 29 -0.21 -0.60 -2.17
N PRO A 30 -0.32 -1.91 -2.50
CA PRO A 30 -0.73 -2.35 -3.83
C PRO A 30 -2.11 -1.83 -4.25
N LEU A 31 -3.05 -1.72 -3.31
CA LEU A 31 -4.40 -1.23 -3.61
C LEU A 31 -4.39 0.25 -3.96
N TYR A 32 -3.58 1.06 -3.26
CA TYR A 32 -3.36 2.45 -3.62
C TYR A 32 -2.79 2.58 -5.03
N VAL A 33 -1.72 1.81 -5.34
CA VAL A 33 -1.07 1.86 -6.65
C VAL A 33 -2.04 1.45 -7.76
N MET A 34 -2.78 0.35 -7.57
CA MET A 34 -3.80 -0.09 -8.53
C MET A 34 -4.86 0.98 -8.75
N LYS A 35 -5.33 1.64 -7.69
CA LYS A 35 -6.30 2.73 -7.81
C LYS A 35 -5.73 3.91 -8.60
N ALA A 36 -4.53 4.36 -8.25
CA ALA A 36 -3.86 5.47 -8.93
C ALA A 36 -3.65 5.18 -10.43
N ILE A 37 -3.25 3.94 -10.77
CA ILE A 37 -3.08 3.50 -12.16
C ILE A 37 -4.41 3.56 -12.93
N ILE A 38 -5.49 3.02 -12.36
CA ILE A 38 -6.80 2.98 -13.03
C ILE A 38 -7.37 4.39 -13.20
N THR A 39 -7.26 5.25 -12.17
CA THR A 39 -7.71 6.64 -12.24
C THR A 39 -6.88 7.44 -13.25
N GLY A 40 -5.56 7.22 -13.30
CA GLY A 40 -4.65 7.87 -14.25
C GLY A 40 -4.94 7.55 -15.72
N GLN A 41 -5.59 6.43 -16.00
CA GLN A 41 -5.98 6.03 -17.37
C GLN A 41 -7.36 6.52 -17.84
N GLY A 42 -8.09 7.29 -17.02
CA GLY A 42 -9.44 7.73 -17.36
C GLY A 42 -10.55 6.77 -16.89
N GLY A 43 -10.24 5.89 -15.93
CA GLY A 43 -11.20 5.02 -15.26
C GLY A 43 -11.41 3.67 -15.94
N MET A 44 -12.32 2.85 -15.38
CA MET A 44 -12.54 1.45 -15.80
C MET A 44 -12.94 1.25 -17.27
N GLN A 45 -13.33 2.31 -17.99
CA GLN A 45 -13.80 2.24 -19.38
C GLN A 45 -12.69 2.36 -20.44
N ALA A 46 -11.48 2.76 -20.04
CA ALA A 46 -10.31 2.91 -20.92
C ALA A 46 -9.22 1.85 -20.68
N VAL A 47 -9.48 0.88 -19.81
CA VAL A 47 -8.50 -0.13 -19.43
C VAL A 47 -8.55 -1.29 -20.42
N ASP A 48 -7.55 -1.36 -21.30
CA ASP A 48 -7.34 -2.54 -22.14
C ASP A 48 -6.87 -3.74 -21.30
N GLU A 49 -7.23 -4.95 -21.74
CA GLU A 49 -6.87 -6.20 -21.06
C GLU A 49 -5.35 -6.34 -20.93
N LYS A 50 -4.61 -5.95 -21.97
CA LYS A 50 -3.14 -5.97 -21.97
C LYS A 50 -2.55 -5.04 -20.93
N PHE A 51 -3.13 -3.86 -20.77
CA PHE A 51 -2.70 -2.90 -19.77
C PHE A 51 -2.96 -3.43 -18.36
N MET A 52 -4.14 -4.00 -18.11
CA MET A 52 -4.49 -4.56 -16.80
C MET A 52 -3.55 -5.70 -16.40
N LEU A 53 -3.27 -6.62 -17.34
CA LEU A 53 -2.30 -7.70 -17.13
C LEU A 53 -0.90 -7.17 -16.84
N GLY A 54 -0.44 -6.15 -17.58
CA GLY A 54 0.84 -5.48 -17.35
C GLY A 54 0.91 -4.80 -15.97
N ALA A 55 -0.15 -4.09 -15.57
CA ALA A 55 -0.20 -3.36 -14.31
C ALA A 55 -0.20 -4.32 -13.11
N VAL A 56 -1.00 -5.38 -13.15
CA VAL A 56 -1.02 -6.41 -12.12
C VAL A 56 0.34 -7.14 -12.04
N SER A 57 0.93 -7.45 -13.20
CA SER A 57 2.27 -8.05 -13.26
C SER A 57 3.33 -7.15 -12.61
N LEU A 58 3.29 -5.85 -12.93
CA LEU A 58 4.22 -4.86 -12.40
C LEU A 58 4.10 -4.75 -10.88
N VAL A 59 2.88 -4.62 -10.36
CA VAL A 59 2.63 -4.55 -8.91
C VAL A 59 3.10 -5.84 -8.22
N PHE A 60 2.81 -7.00 -8.79
CA PHE A 60 3.24 -8.29 -8.23
C PHE A 60 4.77 -8.40 -8.14
N TRP A 61 5.48 -8.11 -9.23
CA TRP A 61 6.95 -8.25 -9.28
C TRP A 61 7.65 -7.16 -8.50
N THR A 62 7.15 -5.92 -8.50
CA THR A 62 7.72 -4.83 -7.70
C THR A 62 7.56 -5.10 -6.22
N MET A 63 6.40 -5.56 -5.74
CA MET A 63 6.22 -5.92 -4.33
C MET A 63 7.08 -7.12 -3.94
N THR A 64 7.18 -8.13 -4.80
CA THR A 64 8.03 -9.31 -4.55
C THR A 64 9.50 -8.93 -4.48
N LEU A 65 10.00 -8.13 -5.42
CA LEU A 65 11.39 -7.66 -5.43
C LEU A 65 11.66 -6.68 -4.28
N LEU A 66 10.78 -5.72 -4.04
CA LEU A 66 10.96 -4.73 -2.97
C LEU A 66 10.98 -5.40 -1.60
N THR A 67 10.08 -6.35 -1.33
CA THR A 67 10.10 -7.08 -0.07
C THR A 67 11.31 -8.00 0.05
N THR A 68 11.69 -8.71 -1.01
CA THR A 68 12.87 -9.58 -1.00
C THR A 68 14.17 -8.77 -0.81
N VAL A 69 14.37 -7.71 -1.58
CA VAL A 69 15.59 -6.91 -1.53
C VAL A 69 15.67 -6.09 -0.25
N LYS A 70 14.60 -5.36 0.13
CA LYS A 70 14.60 -4.52 1.34
C LYS A 70 14.68 -5.34 2.63
N TYR A 71 13.93 -6.43 2.74
CA TYR A 71 13.87 -7.20 3.99
C TYR A 71 14.86 -8.36 4.04
N VAL A 72 14.99 -9.17 2.98
CA VAL A 72 15.88 -10.34 3.02
C VAL A 72 17.33 -9.94 2.82
N LEU A 73 17.65 -9.05 1.87
CA LEU A 73 19.05 -8.71 1.60
C LEU A 73 19.59 -7.66 2.57
N ILE A 74 18.80 -6.66 2.97
CA ILE A 74 19.30 -5.58 3.85
C ILE A 74 19.04 -5.89 5.33
N ALA A 75 17.84 -6.35 5.71
CA ALA A 75 17.52 -6.55 7.12
C ALA A 75 18.09 -7.84 7.72
N LEU A 76 18.28 -8.92 6.93
CA LEU A 76 18.91 -10.18 7.40
C LEU A 76 20.42 -10.27 7.14
N ASN A 77 21.04 -9.29 6.48
CA ASN A 77 22.52 -9.18 6.44
C ASN A 77 23.04 -8.10 7.40
N ALA A 78 22.16 -7.27 7.95
CA ALA A 78 22.49 -6.22 8.92
C ALA A 78 22.55 -6.83 10.34
N ASP A 79 23.39 -7.83 10.51
CA ASP A 79 23.49 -8.61 11.73
C ASP A 79 24.62 -8.04 12.59
N ASN A 80 24.27 -7.45 13.73
CA ASN A 80 25.26 -7.10 14.74
C ASN A 80 24.84 -7.67 16.09
N HIS A 81 25.47 -8.78 16.46
CA HIS A 81 25.46 -9.33 17.83
C HIS A 81 24.07 -9.44 18.49
N GLY A 82 23.03 -9.82 17.73
CA GLY A 82 21.70 -10.14 18.27
C GLY A 82 20.72 -8.96 18.38
N GLU A 83 21.10 -7.74 18.02
CA GLU A 83 20.15 -6.62 17.84
C GLU A 83 19.86 -6.42 16.35
N GLY A 84 18.89 -7.16 15.82
CA GLY A 84 18.45 -7.03 14.42
C GLY A 84 17.53 -5.82 14.22
N GLY A 85 17.84 -4.98 13.24
CA GLY A 85 16.93 -3.93 12.78
C GLY A 85 17.61 -2.74 12.12
N ILE A 86 16.87 -2.04 11.27
CA ILE A 86 17.28 -0.75 10.68
C ILE A 86 17.81 0.23 11.74
N PHE A 87 17.22 0.23 12.95
CA PHE A 87 17.64 1.09 14.07
C PHE A 87 18.99 0.69 14.70
N SER A 88 19.35 -0.60 14.73
CA SER A 88 20.67 -1.03 15.22
C SER A 88 21.76 -0.67 14.22
N LEU A 89 21.48 -0.76 12.92
CA LEU A 89 22.39 -0.31 11.86
C LEU A 89 22.66 1.21 11.96
N PHE A 90 21.64 2.04 12.23
CA PHE A 90 21.82 3.47 12.50
C PHE A 90 22.66 3.74 13.76
N ALA A 91 22.49 2.94 14.82
CA ALA A 91 23.25 3.05 16.06
C ALA A 91 24.71 2.59 15.94
N LEU A 92 25.03 1.67 15.03
CA LEU A 92 26.39 1.20 14.75
C LEU A 92 27.17 2.15 13.85
N VAL A 93 26.50 2.71 12.85
CA VAL A 93 27.06 3.64 11.87
C VAL A 93 27.63 4.89 12.56
N ARG A 94 26.98 5.40 13.61
CA ARG A 94 27.48 6.55 14.40
C ARG A 94 28.78 6.27 15.17
N HIS A 95 29.09 5.02 15.50
CA HIS A 95 30.28 4.65 16.27
C HIS A 95 31.49 4.30 15.39
N ARG A 96 31.26 3.98 14.09
CA ARG A 96 32.34 3.58 13.17
C ARG A 96 33.05 4.77 12.51
N ALA A 97 32.33 5.85 12.16
CA ALA A 97 32.93 7.04 11.57
C ALA A 97 32.09 8.32 11.82
N ARG A 98 32.74 9.44 12.18
CA ARG A 98 32.04 10.74 12.40
C ARG A 98 31.28 11.24 11.16
N TRP A 99 31.76 10.94 9.95
CA TRP A 99 31.10 11.34 8.70
C TRP A 99 29.81 10.57 8.42
N LEU A 100 29.70 9.35 8.96
CA LEU A 100 28.54 8.46 8.79
C LEU A 100 27.30 8.93 9.57
N VAL A 101 27.45 9.93 10.45
CA VAL A 101 26.34 10.52 11.21
C VAL A 101 25.36 11.29 10.30
N ILE A 102 25.85 11.97 9.27
CA ILE A 102 25.01 12.74 8.34
C ILE A 102 24.05 11.82 7.56
N PRO A 103 24.51 10.77 6.84
CA PRO A 103 23.61 9.84 6.17
C PRO A 103 22.74 9.06 7.17
N ALA A 104 23.23 8.80 8.38
CA ALA A 104 22.42 8.20 9.44
C ALA A 104 21.22 9.08 9.85
N MET A 105 21.44 10.39 10.05
CA MET A 105 20.36 11.32 10.38
C MET A 105 19.36 11.48 9.23
N ILE A 106 19.84 11.53 7.98
CA ILE A 106 18.97 11.61 6.80
C ILE A 106 18.10 10.36 6.69
N GLY A 107 18.69 9.17 6.85
CA GLY A 107 17.94 7.91 6.81
C GLY A 107 16.93 7.78 7.95
N GLY A 108 17.29 8.20 9.17
CA GLY A 108 16.37 8.24 10.31
C GLY A 108 15.18 9.20 10.08
N ALA A 109 15.45 10.39 9.53
CA ALA A 109 14.40 11.34 9.17
C ALA A 109 13.49 10.80 8.06
N ALA A 110 14.05 10.13 7.05
CA ALA A 110 13.28 9.50 5.97
C ALA A 110 12.36 8.40 6.50
N LEU A 111 12.81 7.57 7.44
CA LEU A 111 11.98 6.54 8.07
C LEU A 111 10.84 7.13 8.90
N LEU A 112 11.09 8.22 9.64
CA LEU A 112 10.05 8.93 10.39
C LEU A 112 9.02 9.58 9.46
N ALA A 113 9.49 10.16 8.35
CA ALA A 113 8.61 10.76 7.35
C ALA A 113 7.72 9.69 6.67
N ASP A 114 8.28 8.54 6.32
CA ASP A 114 7.54 7.41 5.71
C ASP A 114 6.43 6.90 6.64
N GLY A 115 6.76 6.75 7.93
CA GLY A 115 5.79 6.36 8.96
C GLY A 115 4.66 7.38 9.19
N ALA A 116 4.90 8.66 8.92
CA ALA A 116 3.88 9.70 9.00
C ALA A 116 3.06 9.85 7.70
N LEU A 117 3.65 9.55 6.55
CA LEU A 117 3.04 9.70 5.23
C LEU A 117 1.99 8.61 4.94
N THR A 118 2.28 7.37 5.33
CA THR A 118 1.41 6.21 5.10
C THR A 118 -0.03 6.38 5.62
N PRO A 119 -0.28 6.78 6.89
CA PRO A 119 -1.66 7.00 7.36
C PRO A 119 -2.36 8.15 6.64
N ALA A 120 -1.64 9.16 6.15
CA ALA A 120 -2.24 10.27 5.40
C ALA A 120 -2.69 9.83 4.00
N VAL A 121 -1.83 9.11 3.27
CA VAL A 121 -2.13 8.65 1.91
C VAL A 121 -3.23 7.58 1.91
N THR A 122 -3.15 6.61 2.82
CA THR A 122 -4.14 5.51 2.89
C THR A 122 -5.54 6.03 3.22
N VAL A 123 -5.69 6.97 4.16
CA VAL A 123 -7.01 7.56 4.49
C VAL A 123 -7.56 8.40 3.35
N THR A 124 -6.72 9.24 2.73
CA THR A 124 -7.13 10.08 1.59
C THR A 124 -7.65 9.22 0.44
N THR A 125 -6.89 8.19 0.08
CA THR A 125 -7.20 7.30 -1.05
C THR A 125 -8.40 6.41 -0.79
N ALA A 126 -8.65 6.04 0.47
CA ALA A 126 -9.87 5.35 0.88
C ALA A 126 -11.13 6.23 0.70
N ILE A 127 -11.08 7.50 1.09
CA ILE A 127 -12.20 8.44 0.89
C ILE A 127 -12.41 8.73 -0.59
N GLU A 128 -11.33 8.93 -1.35
CA GLU A 128 -11.40 9.06 -2.81
C GLU A 128 -11.99 7.81 -3.45
N GLY A 129 -11.71 6.61 -2.92
CA GLY A 129 -12.31 5.36 -3.39
C GLY A 129 -13.79 5.23 -3.11
N LEU A 130 -14.24 5.74 -1.96
CA LEU A 130 -15.65 5.74 -1.62
C LEU A 130 -16.45 6.68 -2.53
N ARG A 131 -15.84 7.77 -3.03
CA ARG A 131 -16.46 8.70 -3.98
C ARG A 131 -16.77 8.06 -5.33
N ASP A 132 -15.97 7.08 -5.76
CA ASP A 132 -16.18 6.42 -7.06
C ASP A 132 -17.47 5.54 -7.07
N VAL A 133 -18.11 5.35 -5.90
CA VAL A 133 -19.35 4.61 -5.76
C VAL A 133 -20.55 5.57 -5.89
N PRO A 134 -21.46 5.37 -6.86
CA PRO A 134 -22.57 6.29 -7.16
C PRO A 134 -23.47 6.62 -5.97
N ALA A 135 -23.65 5.67 -5.05
CA ALA A 135 -24.48 5.82 -3.85
C ALA A 135 -23.94 6.86 -2.84
N TYR A 136 -22.63 7.11 -2.85
CA TYR A 136 -21.95 7.96 -1.86
C TYR A 136 -21.64 9.36 -2.40
N VAL A 137 -21.72 9.58 -3.72
CA VAL A 137 -21.55 10.89 -4.36
C VAL A 137 -22.56 11.93 -3.86
N GLN A 138 -23.80 11.49 -3.57
CA GLN A 138 -24.86 12.37 -3.07
C GLN A 138 -24.69 12.77 -1.60
N LEU A 139 -23.97 11.95 -0.80
CA LEU A 139 -23.73 12.18 0.63
C LEU A 139 -22.46 12.99 0.91
N PHE A 140 -21.39 12.78 0.12
CA PHE A 140 -20.10 13.43 0.36
C PHE A 140 -19.85 14.70 -0.47
N GLY A 141 -20.71 14.99 -1.45
CA GLY A 141 -20.56 16.14 -2.34
C GLY A 141 -19.38 15.99 -3.31
N ALA A 142 -19.46 16.63 -4.47
CA ALA A 142 -18.43 16.54 -5.51
C ALA A 142 -17.19 17.42 -5.24
N GLY A 143 -17.17 18.18 -4.14
CA GLY A 143 -16.13 19.16 -3.83
C GLY A 143 -14.88 18.51 -3.23
N GLN A 144 -13.74 18.73 -3.88
CA GLN A 144 -12.43 18.30 -3.37
C GLN A 144 -12.13 18.82 -1.95
N ASN A 145 -12.68 20.00 -1.61
CA ASN A 145 -12.52 20.59 -0.28
C ASN A 145 -13.20 19.75 0.82
N THR A 146 -14.32 19.08 0.52
CA THR A 146 -15.02 18.21 1.47
C THR A 146 -14.20 16.96 1.79
N ILE A 147 -13.52 16.39 0.78
CA ILE A 147 -12.62 15.24 0.97
C ILE A 147 -11.51 15.60 1.94
N ILE A 148 -10.82 16.72 1.69
CA ILE A 148 -9.72 17.19 2.55
C ILE A 148 -10.20 17.38 3.99
N LEU A 149 -11.38 17.99 4.19
CA LEU A 149 -11.97 18.18 5.52
C LEU A 149 -12.29 16.86 6.22
N ILE A 150 -12.88 15.89 5.52
CA ILE A 150 -13.18 14.56 6.07
C ILE A 150 -11.88 13.83 6.41
N THR A 151 -10.90 13.82 5.50
CA THR A 151 -9.59 13.21 5.72
C THR A 151 -8.92 13.79 6.97
N LEU A 152 -8.86 15.12 7.09
CA LEU A 152 -8.29 15.80 8.25
C LEU A 152 -9.05 15.44 9.53
N GLY A 153 -10.39 15.36 9.47
CA GLY A 153 -11.22 14.93 10.58
C GLY A 153 -10.92 13.49 11.03
N ILE A 154 -10.83 12.55 10.09
CA ILE A 154 -10.50 11.14 10.36
C ILE A 154 -9.09 11.02 10.92
N ILE A 155 -8.08 11.66 10.32
CA ILE A 155 -6.70 11.63 10.82
C ILE A 155 -6.65 12.20 12.25
N THR A 156 -7.25 13.36 12.48
CA THR A 156 -7.29 13.98 13.82
C THR A 156 -7.94 13.05 14.84
N LEU A 157 -9.06 12.42 14.50
CA LEU A 157 -9.74 11.46 15.36
C LEU A 157 -8.89 10.22 15.63
N LEU A 158 -8.25 9.65 14.60
CA LEU A 158 -7.38 8.49 14.73
C LEU A 158 -6.19 8.77 15.64
N PHE A 159 -5.53 9.93 15.48
CA PHE A 159 -4.43 10.36 16.35
C PHE A 159 -4.91 10.67 17.78
N MET A 160 -6.11 11.22 17.95
CA MET A 160 -6.71 11.45 19.26
C MET A 160 -7.00 10.12 19.98
N LEU A 161 -7.50 9.11 19.25
CA LEU A 161 -7.76 7.77 19.79
C LEU A 161 -6.47 7.04 20.19
N GLN A 162 -5.36 7.26 19.46
CA GLN A 162 -4.04 6.69 19.81
C GLN A 162 -3.54 7.10 21.21
N ARG A 163 -3.99 8.24 21.75
CA ARG A 163 -3.65 8.71 23.11
C ARG A 163 -4.14 7.75 24.21
N PHE A 164 -5.22 7.00 23.98
CA PHE A 164 -5.78 6.07 24.97
C PHE A 164 -5.01 4.74 25.08
N GLY A 165 -3.93 4.57 24.31
CA GLY A 165 -3.03 3.43 24.40
C GLY A 165 -3.05 2.58 23.14
N THR A 166 -1.91 2.54 22.44
CA THR A 166 -1.66 1.71 21.26
C THR A 166 -1.92 0.23 21.49
N ASN A 167 -1.80 -0.22 22.75
CA ASN A 167 -2.00 -1.61 23.14
C ASN A 167 -3.46 -2.07 23.04
N THR A 168 -4.42 -1.16 23.20
CA THR A 168 -5.87 -1.47 23.05
C THR A 168 -6.26 -1.46 21.58
N ILE A 169 -5.75 -0.50 20.81
CA ILE A 169 -6.00 -0.36 19.37
C ILE A 169 -5.40 -1.54 18.61
N GLY A 170 -4.17 -1.95 18.94
CA GLY A 170 -3.50 -3.08 18.31
C GLY A 170 -4.28 -4.39 18.45
N LYS A 171 -4.90 -4.63 19.61
CA LYS A 171 -5.76 -5.82 19.84
C LYS A 171 -7.00 -5.85 18.96
N LEU A 172 -7.57 -4.69 18.63
CA LEU A 172 -8.73 -4.58 17.74
C LEU A 172 -8.32 -4.67 16.26
N PHE A 173 -7.13 -4.16 15.92
CA PHE A 173 -6.60 -4.14 14.56
C PHE A 173 -6.42 -5.53 13.96
N GLY A 174 -5.85 -6.48 14.73
CA GLY A 174 -5.60 -7.84 14.24
C GLY A 174 -6.86 -8.52 13.67
N PRO A 175 -7.95 -8.67 14.44
CA PRO A 175 -9.19 -9.26 13.96
C PRO A 175 -9.82 -8.53 12.77
N ILE A 176 -9.81 -7.19 12.77
CA ILE A 176 -10.35 -6.39 11.65
C ILE A 176 -9.57 -6.67 10.37
N MET A 177 -8.24 -6.68 10.45
CA MET A 177 -7.37 -6.94 9.31
C MET A 177 -7.54 -8.37 8.78
N LEU A 178 -7.69 -9.37 9.66
CA LEU A 178 -8.00 -10.74 9.24
C LEU A 178 -9.33 -10.81 8.49
N GLY A 179 -10.38 -10.14 8.99
CA GLY A 179 -11.67 -10.07 8.31
C GLY A 179 -11.55 -9.44 6.93
N TRP A 180 -10.82 -8.33 6.83
CA TRP A 180 -10.57 -7.64 5.58
C TRP A 180 -9.76 -8.47 4.57
N PHE A 181 -8.67 -9.11 5.00
CA PHE A 181 -7.87 -9.98 4.15
C PHE A 181 -8.64 -11.24 3.73
N THR A 182 -9.50 -11.78 4.60
CA THR A 182 -10.38 -12.89 4.25
C THR A 182 -11.37 -12.46 3.17
N PHE A 183 -11.96 -11.27 3.30
CA PHE A 183 -12.85 -10.71 2.29
C PHE A 183 -12.14 -10.52 0.93
N LEU A 184 -10.95 -9.92 0.92
CA LEU A 184 -10.15 -9.78 -0.30
C LEU A 184 -9.73 -11.14 -0.89
N GLY A 185 -9.33 -12.08 -0.04
CA GLY A 185 -8.93 -13.42 -0.46
C GLY A 185 -10.07 -14.19 -1.11
N VAL A 186 -11.26 -14.16 -0.51
CA VAL A 186 -12.47 -14.80 -1.07
C VAL A 186 -12.90 -14.12 -2.36
N SER A 187 -12.98 -12.79 -2.37
CA SER A 187 -13.35 -12.03 -3.58
C SER A 187 -12.35 -12.24 -4.72
N GLY A 188 -11.05 -12.18 -4.42
CA GLY A 188 -9.99 -12.45 -5.37
C GLY A 188 -10.04 -13.88 -5.90
N PHE A 189 -10.24 -14.86 -5.03
CA PHE A 189 -10.35 -16.27 -5.43
C PHE A 189 -11.57 -16.53 -6.33
N VAL A 190 -12.73 -15.97 -6.00
CA VAL A 190 -13.95 -16.09 -6.83
C VAL A 190 -13.73 -15.49 -8.22
N ASN A 191 -13.02 -14.37 -8.33
CA ASN A 191 -12.71 -13.76 -9.63
C ASN A 191 -11.61 -14.53 -10.38
N LEU A 192 -10.63 -15.08 -9.68
CA LEU A 192 -9.56 -15.89 -10.28
C LEU A 192 -10.10 -17.17 -10.94
N VAL A 193 -11.07 -17.83 -10.32
CA VAL A 193 -11.69 -19.05 -10.89
C VAL A 193 -12.48 -18.74 -12.17
N LYS A 194 -13.04 -17.52 -12.29
CA LYS A 194 -13.80 -17.10 -13.47
C LYS A 194 -12.90 -16.78 -14.66
N ASP A 195 -11.74 -16.18 -14.41
CA ASP A 195 -10.80 -15.80 -15.48
C ASP A 195 -9.37 -16.21 -15.15
N TRP A 196 -8.95 -17.31 -15.76
CA TRP A 196 -7.60 -17.87 -15.63
C TRP A 196 -6.54 -17.03 -16.35
N THR A 197 -6.95 -16.07 -17.19
CA THR A 197 -6.04 -15.21 -17.95
C THR A 197 -5.21 -14.32 -17.02
N ILE A 198 -5.74 -13.97 -15.85
CA ILE A 198 -5.04 -13.17 -14.82
C ILE A 198 -3.76 -13.84 -14.34
N LEU A 199 -3.68 -15.18 -14.34
CA LEU A 199 -2.45 -15.90 -13.96
C LEU A 199 -1.27 -15.61 -14.88
N ARG A 200 -1.53 -15.16 -16.12
CA ARG A 200 -0.47 -14.72 -17.04
C ARG A 200 0.30 -13.51 -16.49
N ALA A 201 -0.32 -12.69 -15.65
CA ALA A 201 0.34 -11.55 -14.99
C ALA A 201 1.51 -11.97 -14.08
N LEU A 202 1.59 -13.24 -13.66
CA LEU A 202 2.75 -13.75 -12.92
C LEU A 202 4.03 -13.77 -13.77
N ASN A 203 3.93 -13.73 -15.10
CA ASN A 203 5.08 -13.63 -15.98
C ASN A 203 5.60 -12.18 -16.01
N PRO A 204 6.86 -11.91 -15.61
CA PRO A 204 7.42 -10.54 -15.58
C PRO A 204 7.53 -9.90 -16.96
N TYR A 205 7.39 -10.69 -18.03
CA TYR A 205 7.32 -10.20 -19.40
C TYR A 205 6.23 -9.14 -19.59
N TYR A 206 5.05 -9.30 -18.96
CA TYR A 206 3.96 -8.33 -19.10
C TYR A 206 4.27 -7.00 -18.41
N ALA A 207 4.95 -7.02 -17.26
CA ALA A 207 5.44 -5.82 -16.59
C ALA A 207 6.48 -5.08 -17.44
N TRP A 208 7.43 -5.82 -18.02
CA TRP A 208 8.46 -5.25 -18.88
C TRP A 208 7.88 -4.67 -20.17
N LEU A 209 6.95 -5.39 -20.80
CA LEU A 209 6.26 -4.94 -21.99
C LEU A 209 5.52 -3.63 -21.73
N LEU A 210 4.79 -3.54 -20.61
CA LEU A 210 4.07 -2.32 -20.22
C LEU A 210 5.00 -1.11 -20.02
N LEU A 211 6.19 -1.32 -19.46
CA LEU A 211 7.18 -0.25 -19.24
C LEU A 211 7.84 0.23 -20.53
N ILE A 212 7.98 -0.65 -21.52
CA ILE A 212 8.72 -0.38 -22.75
C ILE A 212 7.83 0.02 -23.92
N SER A 213 6.58 -0.44 -23.99
CA SER A 213 5.64 -0.05 -25.05
C SER A 213 5.02 1.32 -24.72
N PRO A 214 5.54 2.45 -25.26
CA PRO A 214 5.03 3.78 -24.97
C PRO A 214 3.82 4.13 -25.87
N ASP A 215 3.49 3.23 -26.80
CA ASP A 215 2.71 3.54 -28.00
C ASP A 215 1.21 3.74 -27.72
N GLU A 216 0.70 3.19 -26.61
CA GLU A 216 -0.72 3.33 -26.25
C GLU A 216 -0.99 4.57 -25.36
N GLN A 217 0.04 5.12 -24.70
CA GLN A 217 -0.07 6.38 -23.94
C GLN A 217 0.13 7.62 -24.83
N SER A 218 1.10 7.59 -25.75
CA SER A 218 1.35 8.74 -26.63
C SER A 218 0.28 8.90 -27.72
N GLY A 219 -0.26 7.81 -28.25
CA GLY A 219 -1.26 7.88 -29.34
C GLY A 219 -2.61 8.42 -28.89
N ASN A 220 -3.03 8.16 -27.65
CA ASN A 220 -4.33 8.57 -27.13
C ASN A 220 -4.32 10.02 -26.59
N LEU A 221 -3.17 10.50 -26.09
CA LEU A 221 -3.00 11.90 -25.68
C LEU A 221 -2.87 12.83 -26.90
N ASP A 222 -2.09 12.46 -27.93
CA ASP A 222 -1.97 13.25 -29.18
C ASP A 222 -3.31 13.30 -29.95
N SER A 223 -4.04 12.18 -29.98
CA SER A 223 -5.38 12.13 -30.61
C SER A 223 -6.42 12.97 -29.86
N ARG A 224 -6.32 13.08 -28.53
CA ARG A 224 -7.25 13.87 -27.71
C ARG A 224 -6.92 15.37 -27.68
N GLU A 225 -5.65 15.76 -27.77
CA GLU A 225 -5.28 17.16 -28.01
C GLU A 225 -5.75 17.64 -29.39
N ARG A 226 -5.66 16.78 -30.43
CA ARG A 226 -6.22 17.11 -31.75
C ARG A 226 -7.74 17.28 -31.75
N LEU A 227 -8.46 16.46 -30.98
CA LEU A 227 -9.93 16.59 -30.87
C LEU A 227 -10.34 17.81 -30.03
N SER A 228 -9.66 18.08 -28.91
CA SER A 228 -9.96 19.27 -28.09
C SER A 228 -9.48 20.60 -28.71
N GLY A 229 -8.54 20.55 -29.67
CA GLY A 229 -8.08 21.72 -30.42
C GLY A 229 -9.00 22.13 -31.57
N ASN A 230 -9.83 21.22 -32.08
CA ASN A 230 -10.72 21.47 -33.21
C ASN A 230 -12.08 22.08 -32.81
N ASP A 231 -12.42 22.08 -31.53
CA ASP A 231 -13.66 22.66 -31.00
C ASP A 231 -13.52 24.16 -30.61
N ARG A 232 -12.44 24.82 -31.07
CA ARG A 232 -12.16 26.25 -30.85
C ARG A 232 -12.06 27.07 -32.15
N CYS A 233 -12.77 26.66 -33.20
CA CYS A 233 -13.01 27.49 -34.39
C CYS A 233 -14.51 27.64 -34.65
#